data_AF-A0AAD3GZ75-F1
#
_entry.id   AF-A0AAD3GZ75-F1
#
_cell.length_a   1.000
_cell.length_b   1.000
_cell.length_c   1.000
_cell.angle_alpha   90.00
_cell.angle_beta   90.00
_cell.angle_gamma   90.00
#
_symmetry.space_group_name_H-M   'P 1'
#
loop_
_entity.id
_entity.type
_entity.pdbx_description
1 polymer ?
#
loop_
_entity_poly.entity_id
_entity_poly.type
_entity_poly.pdbx_seq_one_letter_code
_entity_poly.pdbx_strand_id
1 'polypeptide(L)'
;MTSCAQAIQNWEAKTGQKAVKAKEIKLCAQQPPLSKMDKTFANLQECETLSLSTNAIDRIGSLAGMSKLKILSLGRNNIKKIEKLEEVSSTLEQLWISYNQVSSLDGVACCTNLTTLFMSNNQIKSFSDLDALATLDNLKEVLFIGNPMYDESADKDEARLRVLARLPQLMKIDGHLIKPSDIEAMKQFIDE
;
A
#
# COMPACT_ATOMS: atom_id res chain seq x y z
N MET A 1 22.97 -9.64 -3.27
CA MET A 1 21.58 -9.12 -3.40
C MET A 1 20.89 -9.94 -4.47
N THR A 2 19.67 -10.42 -4.23
CA THR A 2 18.92 -11.21 -5.22
C THR A 2 18.32 -10.27 -6.26
N SER A 3 18.48 -10.61 -7.55
CA SER A 3 17.85 -9.88 -8.65
C SER A 3 16.38 -10.30 -8.82
N CYS A 4 15.55 -9.48 -9.47
CA CYS A 4 14.16 -9.83 -9.73
C CYS A 4 14.06 -11.12 -10.55
N ALA A 5 14.94 -11.29 -11.55
CA ALA A 5 15.02 -12.51 -12.35
C ALA A 5 15.35 -13.74 -11.50
N GLN A 6 16.32 -13.65 -10.59
CA GLN A 6 16.66 -14.78 -9.72
C GLN A 6 15.53 -15.10 -8.74
N ALA A 7 14.86 -14.08 -8.17
CA ALA A 7 13.72 -14.27 -7.28
C ALA A 7 12.57 -15.00 -8.00
N ILE A 8 12.28 -14.60 -9.25
CA ILE A 8 11.28 -15.26 -10.10
C ILE A 8 11.70 -16.71 -10.38
N GLN A 9 12.93 -16.95 -10.81
CA GLN A 9 13.42 -18.32 -11.09
C GLN A 9 13.33 -19.23 -9.86
N ASN A 10 13.71 -18.73 -8.68
CA ASN A 10 13.59 -19.47 -7.43
C ASN A 10 12.13 -19.77 -7.10
N TRP A 11 11.24 -18.82 -7.34
CA TRP A 11 9.79 -18.99 -7.15
C TRP A 11 9.21 -20.04 -8.12
N GLU A 12 9.59 -19.98 -9.40
CA GLU A 12 9.18 -20.97 -10.41
C GLU A 12 9.69 -22.37 -10.05
N ALA A 13 10.95 -22.50 -9.64
CA ALA A 13 11.54 -23.77 -9.19
C ALA A 13 10.84 -24.35 -7.96
N LYS A 14 10.41 -23.49 -7.02
CA LYS A 14 9.71 -23.90 -5.80
C LYS A 14 8.25 -24.29 -6.04
N THR A 15 7.58 -23.62 -6.97
CA THR A 15 6.14 -23.81 -7.21
C THR A 15 5.84 -24.75 -8.38
N GLY A 16 6.81 -24.97 -9.27
CA GLY A 16 6.63 -25.68 -10.54
C GLY A 16 5.80 -24.88 -11.57
N GLN A 17 5.42 -23.64 -11.26
CA GLN A 17 4.62 -22.80 -12.14
C GLN A 17 5.51 -21.88 -12.99
N LYS A 18 4.98 -21.42 -14.13
CA LYS A 18 5.60 -20.35 -14.92
C LYS A 18 5.05 -19.01 -14.46
N ALA A 19 5.91 -18.11 -14.03
CA ALA A 19 5.54 -16.81 -13.48
C ALA A 19 4.72 -15.97 -14.48
N VAL A 20 5.03 -16.07 -15.77
CA VAL A 20 4.30 -15.37 -16.84
C VAL A 20 2.82 -15.78 -16.97
N LYS A 21 2.41 -16.94 -16.42
CA LYS A 21 1.02 -17.41 -16.40
C LYS A 21 0.41 -17.41 -15.00
N ALA A 22 1.18 -17.03 -13.99
CA ALA A 22 0.76 -17.11 -12.60
C ALA A 22 -0.03 -15.85 -12.23
N LYS A 23 -1.19 -16.06 -11.61
CA LYS A 23 -2.01 -14.97 -11.06
C LYS A 23 -1.46 -14.44 -9.75
N GLU A 24 -0.81 -15.29 -8.97
CA GLU A 24 -0.24 -14.91 -7.68
C GLU A 24 1.23 -15.27 -7.64
N ILE A 25 2.07 -14.29 -7.35
CA ILE A 25 3.52 -14.44 -7.26
C ILE A 25 3.99 -13.90 -5.92
N LYS A 26 4.62 -14.79 -5.13
CA LYS A 26 5.07 -14.51 -3.76
C LYS A 26 6.59 -14.54 -3.68
N LEU A 27 7.21 -13.38 -3.80
CA LEU A 27 8.66 -13.14 -3.72
C LEU A 27 9.06 -12.56 -2.36
N CYS A 28 8.43 -13.05 -1.29
CA CYS A 28 8.72 -12.57 0.07
C CYS A 28 10.03 -13.15 0.61
N ALA A 29 10.69 -12.42 1.52
CA ALA A 29 11.82 -12.92 2.32
C ALA A 29 12.95 -13.57 1.50
N GLN A 30 13.38 -12.91 0.42
CA GLN A 30 14.47 -13.43 -0.42
C GLN A 30 15.79 -13.50 0.35
N GLN A 31 16.63 -14.49 0.02
CA GLN A 31 17.94 -14.70 0.62
C GLN A 31 19.01 -14.77 -0.48
N PRO A 32 19.88 -13.76 -0.65
CA PRO A 32 19.87 -12.43 0.00
C PRO A 32 18.62 -11.59 -0.33
N PRO A 33 18.27 -10.53 0.44
CA PRO A 33 17.08 -9.73 0.19
C PRO A 33 17.15 -9.00 -1.17
N LEU A 34 15.97 -8.81 -1.77
CA LEU A 34 15.80 -7.98 -2.97
C LEU A 34 15.87 -6.51 -2.55
N SER A 35 16.66 -5.67 -3.21
CA SER A 35 16.72 -4.23 -2.86
C SER A 35 16.14 -3.30 -3.92
N LYS A 36 15.95 -3.79 -5.16
CA LYS A 36 15.45 -2.98 -6.27
C LYS A 36 14.49 -3.80 -7.09
N MET A 37 13.41 -3.15 -7.49
CA MET A 37 12.52 -3.64 -8.53
C MET A 37 13.08 -3.24 -9.89
N ASP A 38 12.96 -4.10 -10.88
CA ASP A 38 13.45 -3.85 -12.24
C ASP A 38 12.42 -4.28 -13.30
N LYS A 39 12.74 -4.01 -14.57
CA LYS A 39 11.88 -4.30 -15.73
C LYS A 39 11.50 -5.77 -15.91
N THR A 40 12.08 -6.70 -15.14
CA THR A 40 11.73 -8.12 -15.23
C THR A 40 10.25 -8.36 -14.90
N PHE A 41 9.67 -7.54 -14.00
CA PHE A 41 8.25 -7.65 -13.65
C PHE A 41 7.30 -7.32 -14.81
N ALA A 42 7.76 -6.64 -15.86
CA ALA A 42 6.96 -6.36 -17.04
C ALA A 42 6.46 -7.60 -17.79
N ASN A 43 7.13 -8.75 -17.58
CA ASN A 43 6.73 -10.02 -18.19
C ASN A 43 5.58 -10.71 -17.44
N LEU A 44 5.17 -10.20 -16.27
CA LEU A 44 4.16 -10.80 -15.39
C LEU A 44 2.75 -10.32 -15.75
N GLN A 45 2.37 -10.47 -17.02
CA GLN A 45 1.13 -9.90 -17.57
C GLN A 45 -0.15 -10.48 -16.96
N GLU A 46 -0.10 -11.74 -16.52
CA GLU A 46 -1.23 -12.43 -15.88
C GLU A 46 -1.26 -12.28 -14.35
N CYS A 47 -0.26 -11.59 -13.77
CA CYS A 47 -0.15 -11.44 -12.32
C CYS A 47 -1.19 -10.46 -11.79
N GLU A 48 -2.08 -10.96 -10.93
CA GLU A 48 -3.08 -10.21 -10.19
C GLU A 48 -2.58 -9.82 -8.78
N THR A 49 -1.71 -10.64 -8.19
CA THR A 49 -1.19 -10.44 -6.84
C THR A 49 0.33 -10.60 -6.81
N LEU A 50 1.05 -9.50 -6.54
CA LEU A 50 2.50 -9.50 -6.37
C LEU A 50 2.87 -9.21 -4.91
N SER A 51 3.47 -10.20 -4.26
CA SER A 51 3.99 -10.04 -2.89
C SER A 51 5.51 -9.96 -2.89
N LEU A 52 6.03 -8.83 -2.41
CA LEU A 52 7.45 -8.50 -2.28
C LEU A 52 7.80 -8.17 -0.82
N SER A 53 7.00 -8.65 0.13
CA SER A 53 7.16 -8.30 1.54
C SER A 53 8.45 -8.86 2.15
N THR A 54 8.97 -8.19 3.18
CA THR A 54 10.18 -8.63 3.90
C THR A 54 11.39 -8.70 2.96
N ASN A 55 11.67 -7.60 2.26
CA ASN A 55 12.84 -7.42 1.43
C ASN A 55 13.54 -6.12 1.85
N ALA A 56 14.50 -5.65 1.06
CA ALA A 56 15.24 -4.40 1.32
C ALA A 56 14.96 -3.34 0.24
N ILE A 57 13.76 -3.36 -0.35
CA ILE A 57 13.39 -2.49 -1.48
C ILE A 57 13.35 -1.04 -1.02
N ASP A 58 14.14 -0.17 -1.64
CA ASP A 58 14.20 1.25 -1.28
C ASP A 58 13.31 2.14 -2.17
N ARG A 59 13.00 1.67 -3.38
CA ARG A 59 12.20 2.39 -4.38
C ARG A 59 11.31 1.45 -5.18
N ILE A 60 10.11 1.92 -5.50
CA ILE A 60 9.21 1.25 -6.42
C ILE A 60 9.79 1.38 -7.84
N GLY A 61 9.94 0.24 -8.51
CA GLY A 61 10.44 0.17 -9.90
C GLY A 61 9.32 0.35 -10.90
N SER A 62 9.63 0.18 -12.18
CA SER A 62 8.58 0.12 -13.20
C SER A 62 7.74 -1.14 -13.01
N LEU A 63 6.42 -0.95 -13.02
CA LEU A 63 5.37 -1.96 -13.03
C LEU A 63 4.72 -2.10 -14.43
N ALA A 64 5.26 -1.40 -15.43
CA ALA A 64 4.78 -1.41 -16.80
C ALA A 64 4.65 -2.84 -17.32
N GLY A 65 3.50 -3.16 -17.91
CA GLY A 65 3.19 -4.51 -18.40
C GLY A 65 2.40 -5.38 -17.41
N MET A 66 2.31 -5.00 -16.13
CA MET A 66 1.47 -5.67 -15.13
C MET A 66 0.00 -5.21 -15.20
N SER A 67 -0.59 -5.33 -16.38
CA SER A 67 -1.93 -4.79 -16.70
C SER A 67 -3.10 -5.40 -15.93
N LYS A 68 -2.87 -6.45 -15.14
CA LYS A 68 -3.89 -7.14 -14.33
C LYS A 68 -3.62 -7.05 -12.84
N LEU A 69 -2.60 -6.29 -12.43
CA LEU A 69 -2.20 -6.23 -11.02
C LEU A 69 -3.29 -5.55 -10.19
N LYS A 70 -3.83 -6.29 -9.24
CA LYS A 70 -4.86 -5.86 -8.28
C LYS A 70 -4.29 -5.66 -6.89
N ILE A 71 -3.37 -6.52 -6.46
CA ILE A 71 -2.83 -6.51 -5.11
C ILE A 71 -1.31 -6.38 -5.17
N LEU A 72 -0.79 -5.28 -4.63
CA LEU A 72 0.64 -5.04 -4.49
C LEU A 72 1.03 -5.01 -3.01
N SER A 73 1.81 -6.00 -2.59
CA SER A 73 2.32 -6.09 -1.22
C SER A 73 3.82 -5.80 -1.15
N LEU A 74 4.16 -4.69 -0.52
CA LEU A 74 5.49 -4.15 -0.32
C LEU A 74 5.82 -3.96 1.17
N GLY A 75 5.09 -4.62 2.06
CA GLY A 75 5.31 -4.47 3.50
C GLY A 75 6.70 -4.93 3.97
N ARG A 76 7.25 -4.32 5.04
CA ARG A 76 8.60 -4.59 5.55
C ARG A 76 9.68 -4.42 4.47
N ASN A 77 9.79 -3.21 3.95
CA ASN A 77 10.83 -2.78 3.03
C ASN A 77 11.41 -1.42 3.49
N ASN A 78 12.21 -0.75 2.67
CA ASN A 78 12.84 0.53 2.94
C ASN A 78 12.29 1.66 2.05
N ILE A 79 11.03 1.54 1.60
CA ILE A 79 10.44 2.49 0.65
C ILE A 79 10.19 3.82 1.34
N LYS A 80 10.67 4.90 0.73
CA LYS A 80 10.53 6.27 1.26
C LYS A 80 9.46 7.10 0.57
N LYS A 81 9.12 6.76 -0.67
CA LYS A 81 8.15 7.48 -1.49
C LYS A 81 7.33 6.49 -2.29
N ILE A 82 6.05 6.79 -2.42
CA ILE A 82 5.16 6.09 -3.33
C ILE A 82 5.28 6.81 -4.67
N GLU A 83 5.81 6.13 -5.68
CA GLU A 83 6.03 6.65 -7.03
C GLU A 83 5.79 5.51 -8.04
N LYS A 84 5.55 5.86 -9.31
CA LYS A 84 5.39 4.90 -10.42
C LYS A 84 4.18 3.99 -10.32
N LEU A 85 3.19 4.36 -9.51
CA LEU A 85 1.92 3.65 -9.46
C LEU A 85 1.00 4.02 -10.62
N GLU A 86 1.29 5.10 -11.34
CA GLU A 86 0.54 5.51 -12.54
C GLU A 86 0.43 4.39 -13.58
N GLU A 87 1.45 3.52 -13.69
CA GLU A 87 1.50 2.39 -14.61
C GLU A 87 0.46 1.29 -14.29
N VAL A 88 -0.02 1.22 -13.04
CA VAL A 88 -1.01 0.23 -12.56
C VAL A 88 -2.24 0.88 -11.93
N SER A 89 -2.36 2.22 -12.04
CA SER A 89 -3.42 3.04 -11.45
C SER A 89 -4.83 2.56 -11.78
N SER A 90 -5.03 2.06 -13.01
CA SER A 90 -6.32 1.59 -13.51
C SER A 90 -6.73 0.20 -13.00
N THR A 91 -5.81 -0.59 -12.43
CA THR A 91 -6.09 -1.98 -12.01
C THR A 91 -5.86 -2.25 -10.54
N LEU A 92 -5.04 -1.43 -9.88
CA LEU A 92 -4.66 -1.64 -8.49
C LEU A 92 -5.84 -1.41 -7.55
N GLU A 93 -6.26 -2.47 -6.87
CA GLU A 93 -7.37 -2.47 -5.91
C GLU A 93 -6.87 -2.42 -4.46
N GLN A 94 -5.68 -2.98 -4.17
CA GLN A 94 -5.12 -3.04 -2.82
C GLN A 94 -3.61 -2.77 -2.81
N LEU A 95 -3.19 -1.88 -1.91
CA LEU A 95 -1.79 -1.53 -1.69
C LEU A 95 -1.40 -1.79 -0.23
N TRP A 96 -0.46 -2.69 -0.01
CA TRP A 96 0.05 -3.00 1.33
C TRP A 96 1.52 -2.58 1.46
N ILE A 97 1.77 -1.46 2.11
CA ILE A 97 3.09 -0.84 2.29
C ILE A 97 3.45 -0.60 3.77
N SER A 98 2.85 -1.36 4.68
CA SER A 98 3.16 -1.33 6.11
C SER A 98 4.65 -1.59 6.42
N TYR A 99 5.20 -0.99 7.47
CA TYR A 99 6.61 -1.12 7.86
C TYR A 99 7.56 -0.66 6.74
N ASN A 100 7.41 0.59 6.33
CA ASN A 100 8.29 1.28 5.40
C ASN A 100 8.65 2.66 6.00
N GLN A 101 9.18 3.57 5.18
CA GLN A 101 9.62 4.91 5.59
C GLN A 101 8.89 5.98 4.77
N VAL A 102 7.65 5.71 4.35
CA VAL A 102 6.87 6.62 3.51
C VAL A 102 6.41 7.83 4.33
N SER A 103 6.70 9.03 3.83
CA SER A 103 6.35 10.30 4.51
C SER A 103 5.37 11.19 3.74
N SER A 104 4.90 10.77 2.56
CA SER A 104 3.89 11.49 1.76
C SER A 104 3.04 10.48 0.97
N LEU A 105 1.78 10.88 0.73
CA LEU A 105 0.74 10.10 0.07
C LEU A 105 0.46 10.53 -1.38
N ASP A 106 1.17 11.53 -1.90
CA ASP A 106 0.88 12.15 -3.21
C ASP A 106 0.85 11.14 -4.36
N GLY A 107 1.71 10.11 -4.32
CA GLY A 107 1.77 9.07 -5.36
C GLY A 107 0.61 8.08 -5.34
N VAL A 108 -0.24 8.06 -4.31
CA VAL A 108 -1.39 7.16 -4.20
C VAL A 108 -2.63 7.73 -4.89
N ALA A 109 -2.74 9.05 -5.00
CA ALA A 109 -3.90 9.74 -5.57
C ALA A 109 -4.22 9.33 -7.03
N CYS A 110 -3.25 8.79 -7.77
CA CYS A 110 -3.47 8.29 -9.12
C CYS A 110 -4.28 6.98 -9.17
N CYS A 111 -4.30 6.18 -8.11
CA CYS A 111 -4.92 4.85 -8.07
C CYS A 111 -6.43 4.93 -7.76
N THR A 112 -7.23 5.40 -8.72
CA THR A 112 -8.67 5.66 -8.52
C THR A 112 -9.51 4.42 -8.17
N ASN A 113 -9.02 3.22 -8.49
CA ASN A 113 -9.68 1.94 -8.16
C ASN A 113 -9.22 1.35 -6.81
N LEU A 114 -8.38 2.06 -6.05
CA LEU A 114 -7.89 1.58 -4.78
C LEU A 114 -9.02 1.50 -3.75
N THR A 115 -9.20 0.31 -3.18
CA THR A 115 -10.21 0.01 -2.16
C THR A 115 -9.61 -0.17 -0.78
N THR A 116 -8.36 -0.65 -0.71
CA THR A 116 -7.66 -0.95 0.54
C THR A 116 -6.25 -0.40 0.53
N LEU A 117 -5.90 0.40 1.53
CA LEU A 117 -4.56 0.93 1.75
C LEU A 117 -4.04 0.57 3.14
N PHE A 118 -3.06 -0.32 3.20
CA PHE A 118 -2.39 -0.66 4.45
C PHE A 118 -1.01 -0.05 4.52
N MET A 119 -0.80 0.86 5.47
CA MET A 119 0.47 1.57 5.61
C MET A 119 0.82 1.88 7.07
N SER A 120 0.47 0.96 7.97
CA SER A 120 0.90 1.02 9.37
C SER A 120 2.42 1.11 9.49
N ASN A 121 2.94 1.78 10.53
CA ASN A 121 4.37 1.91 10.78
C ASN A 121 5.11 2.53 9.58
N ASN A 122 4.67 3.72 9.17
CA ASN A 122 5.35 4.59 8.20
C ASN A 122 5.67 5.94 8.87
N GLN A 123 5.96 6.99 8.11
CA GLN A 123 6.39 8.30 8.61
C GLN A 123 5.43 9.43 8.22
N ILE A 124 4.12 9.16 8.14
CA ILE A 124 3.11 10.20 7.96
C ILE A 124 2.97 11.00 9.25
N LYS A 125 3.17 12.32 9.16
CA LYS A 125 3.26 13.19 10.34
C LYS A 125 1.99 13.97 10.59
N SER A 126 1.26 14.34 9.55
CA SER A 126 0.08 15.19 9.67
C SER A 126 -1.16 14.51 9.11
N PHE A 127 -2.31 14.76 9.73
CA PHE A 127 -3.61 14.38 9.18
C PHE A 127 -3.92 15.09 7.85
N SER A 128 -3.35 16.27 7.60
CA SER A 128 -3.49 16.98 6.32
C SER A 128 -2.90 16.20 5.14
N ASP A 129 -1.91 15.33 5.37
CA ASP A 129 -1.33 14.50 4.31
C ASP A 129 -2.37 13.49 3.76
N LEU A 130 -3.44 13.22 4.53
CA LEU A 130 -4.54 12.35 4.13
C LEU A 130 -5.46 13.00 3.09
N ASP A 131 -5.45 14.33 2.94
CA ASP A 131 -6.28 15.03 1.96
C ASP A 131 -5.99 14.56 0.53
N ALA A 132 -4.77 14.05 0.26
CA ALA A 132 -4.41 13.42 -1.01
C ALA A 132 -5.28 12.18 -1.32
N LEU A 133 -5.74 11.47 -0.30
CA LEU A 133 -6.59 10.28 -0.42
C LEU A 133 -8.08 10.62 -0.50
N ALA A 134 -8.49 11.86 -0.22
CA ALA A 134 -9.88 12.29 -0.31
C ALA A 134 -10.42 12.19 -1.75
N THR A 135 -9.53 12.21 -2.74
CA THR A 135 -9.86 12.02 -4.17
C THR A 135 -10.19 10.58 -4.55
N LEU A 136 -9.94 9.61 -3.66
CA LEU A 136 -10.14 8.19 -3.92
C LEU A 136 -11.52 7.75 -3.42
N ASP A 137 -12.54 7.93 -4.27
CA ASP A 137 -13.94 7.60 -3.95
C ASP A 137 -14.17 6.12 -3.62
N ASN A 138 -13.35 5.23 -4.18
CA ASN A 138 -13.45 3.78 -3.98
C ASN A 138 -12.75 3.28 -2.72
N LEU A 139 -11.99 4.14 -2.02
CA LEU A 139 -11.22 3.75 -0.85
C LEU A 139 -12.16 3.48 0.32
N LYS A 140 -12.12 2.25 0.84
CA LYS A 140 -13.04 1.77 1.89
C LYS A 140 -12.32 1.37 3.16
N GLU A 141 -11.09 0.89 3.05
CA GLU A 141 -10.33 0.38 4.18
C GLU A 141 -8.93 0.96 4.23
N VAL A 142 -8.57 1.50 5.39
CA VAL A 142 -7.22 2.04 5.66
C VAL A 142 -6.65 1.50 6.95
N LEU A 143 -5.33 1.40 7.02
CA LEU A 143 -4.58 1.08 8.24
C LEU A 143 -3.39 2.03 8.35
N PHE A 144 -3.46 2.94 9.31
CA PHE A 144 -2.43 3.96 9.56
C PHE A 144 -1.76 3.83 10.94
N ILE A 145 -2.17 2.87 11.79
CA ILE A 145 -1.56 2.62 13.11
C ILE A 145 -0.02 2.69 13.05
N GLY A 146 0.59 3.44 13.97
CA GLY A 146 2.05 3.55 14.10
C GLY A 146 2.70 4.53 13.13
N ASN A 147 1.91 5.41 12.50
CA ASN A 147 2.43 6.62 11.89
C ASN A 147 2.52 7.74 12.94
N PRO A 148 3.53 8.63 12.86
CA PRO A 148 3.69 9.75 13.79
C PRO A 148 2.45 10.62 14.01
N MET A 149 1.55 10.73 13.03
CA MET A 149 0.28 11.45 13.21
C MET A 149 -0.60 10.89 14.34
N TYR A 150 -0.45 9.60 14.70
CA TYR A 150 -1.12 9.00 15.87
C TYR A 150 -0.41 9.33 17.18
N ASP A 151 0.87 9.68 17.15
CA ASP A 151 1.62 10.01 18.36
C ASP A 151 1.27 11.41 18.88
N GLU A 152 0.77 12.29 17.99
CA GLU A 152 0.27 13.63 18.36
C GLU A 152 -1.10 13.57 19.06
N SER A 153 -1.88 12.51 18.84
CA SER A 153 -3.16 12.32 19.53
C SER A 153 -2.94 11.70 20.91
N ALA A 154 -3.54 12.29 21.96
CA ALA A 154 -3.54 11.70 23.29
C ALA A 154 -4.32 10.38 23.36
N ASP A 155 -5.26 10.18 22.42
CA ASP A 155 -6.13 9.01 22.31
C ASP A 155 -6.18 8.48 20.88
N LYS A 156 -6.03 7.16 20.73
CA LYS A 156 -6.11 6.46 19.44
C LYS A 156 -7.50 6.55 18.82
N ASP A 157 -8.54 6.63 19.66
CA ASP A 157 -9.90 6.80 19.17
C ASP A 157 -10.10 8.21 18.58
N GLU A 158 -9.46 9.23 19.15
CA GLU A 158 -9.47 10.59 18.60
C GLU A 158 -8.76 10.64 17.23
N ALA A 159 -7.56 10.08 17.12
CA ALA A 159 -6.85 10.01 15.84
C ALA A 159 -7.70 9.31 14.76
N ARG A 160 -8.39 8.24 15.12
CA ARG A 160 -9.29 7.55 14.19
C ARG A 160 -10.45 8.43 13.75
N LEU A 161 -11.03 9.24 14.64
CA LEU A 161 -12.08 10.20 14.27
C LEU A 161 -11.54 11.34 13.40
N ARG A 162 -10.30 11.81 13.62
CA ARG A 162 -9.63 12.78 12.74
C ARG A 162 -9.39 12.20 11.34
N VAL A 163 -8.96 10.94 11.23
CA VAL A 163 -8.88 10.24 9.93
C VAL A 163 -10.25 10.18 9.26
N LEU A 164 -11.30 9.83 10.01
CA LEU A 164 -12.66 9.74 9.48
C LEU A 164 -13.21 11.10 9.02
N ALA A 165 -12.92 12.18 9.75
CA ALA A 165 -13.33 13.54 9.39
C ALA A 165 -12.74 13.98 8.02
N ARG A 166 -11.51 13.57 7.73
CA ARG A 166 -10.82 13.85 6.46
C ARG A 166 -11.21 12.88 5.34
N LEU A 167 -11.52 11.65 5.69
CA LEU A 167 -11.87 10.58 4.76
C LEU A 167 -13.24 9.96 5.11
N PRO A 168 -14.34 10.71 4.93
CA PRO A 168 -15.69 10.27 5.34
C PRO A 168 -16.23 9.11 4.50
N GLN A 169 -15.61 8.81 3.35
CA GLN A 169 -16.00 7.69 2.46
C GLN A 169 -15.58 6.31 3.00
N LEU A 170 -14.73 6.27 4.02
CA LEU A 170 -14.20 5.02 4.56
C LEU A 170 -15.31 4.19 5.23
N MET A 171 -15.15 2.86 5.17
CA MET A 171 -15.99 1.90 5.89
C MET A 171 -15.26 1.30 7.09
N LYS A 172 -13.93 1.22 7.02
CA LYS A 172 -13.09 0.60 8.05
C LYS A 172 -11.77 1.34 8.21
N ILE A 173 -11.44 1.68 9.45
CA ILE A 173 -10.19 2.35 9.81
C ILE A 173 -9.49 1.50 10.87
N ASP A 174 -8.23 1.18 10.65
CA ASP A 174 -7.36 0.52 11.62
C ASP A 174 -7.86 -0.84 12.14
N GLY A 175 -8.60 -1.57 11.30
CA GLY A 175 -9.22 -2.84 11.69
C GLY A 175 -10.64 -2.71 12.25
N HIS A 176 -11.10 -1.49 12.51
CA HIS A 176 -12.40 -1.22 13.12
C HIS A 176 -13.42 -0.68 12.10
N LEU A 177 -14.59 -1.31 12.04
CA LEU A 177 -15.70 -0.86 11.22
C LEU A 177 -16.23 0.48 11.75
N ILE A 178 -16.50 1.42 10.85
CA ILE A 178 -17.10 2.71 11.17
C ILE A 178 -18.56 2.49 11.55
N LYS A 179 -18.92 2.98 12.74
CA LYS A 179 -20.29 2.94 13.27
C LYS A 179 -20.98 4.29 13.09
N PRO A 180 -22.32 4.35 13.12
CA PRO A 180 -23.05 5.62 13.11
C PRO A 180 -22.63 6.59 14.22
N SER A 181 -22.23 6.07 15.39
CA SER A 181 -21.67 6.87 16.48
C SER A 181 -20.37 7.58 16.10
N ASP A 182 -19.53 6.92 15.30
CA ASP A 182 -18.23 7.46 14.87
C ASP A 182 -18.46 8.63 13.88
N ILE A 183 -19.49 8.51 13.03
CA ILE A 183 -19.91 9.56 12.09
C ILE A 183 -20.39 10.82 12.82
N GLU A 184 -21.11 10.66 13.94
CA GLU A 184 -21.53 11.81 14.75
C GLU A 184 -20.33 12.42 15.49
N ALA A 185 -19.48 11.56 16.08
CA ALA A 185 -18.31 12.00 16.84
C ALA A 185 -17.25 12.67 15.97
N MET A 186 -17.09 12.30 14.70
CA MET A 186 -16.09 12.94 13.83
C MET A 186 -16.42 14.40 13.49
N LYS A 187 -17.68 14.84 13.62
CA LYS A 187 -18.11 16.19 13.23
C LYS A 187 -17.36 17.29 13.98
N GLN A 188 -16.91 17.01 15.19
CA GLN A 188 -16.14 17.95 16.00
C GLN A 188 -14.73 18.22 15.44
N PHE A 189 -14.26 17.41 14.48
CA PHE A 189 -12.92 17.51 13.86
C PHE A 189 -12.95 17.90 12.38
N ILE A 190 -14.11 18.26 11.82
CA ILE A 190 -14.22 18.63 10.39
C ILE A 190 -13.49 19.95 10.07
N ASP A 191 -13.37 20.86 11.06
CA ASP A 191 -12.79 22.19 10.90
C ASP A 191 -11.34 22.31 11.43
N GLU A 192 -10.75 21.22 11.96
CA GLU A 192 -9.35 21.15 12.45
C GLU A 192 -8.41 20.58 11.39
#